data_AF-A0A8J6WSA2-F1
#
_entry.id   AF-A0A8J6WSA2-F1
#
_cell.length_a   1.000
_cell.length_b   1.000
_cell.length_c   1.000
_cell.angle_alpha   90.00
_cell.angle_beta   90.00
_cell.angle_gamma   90.00
#
_symmetry.space_group_name_H-M   'P 1'
#
loop_
_entity.id
_entity.type
_entity.pdbx_description
1 polymer ?
#
loop_
_entity_poly.entity_id
_entity_poly.type
_entity_poly.pdbx_seq_one_letter_code
_entity_poly.pdbx_strand_id
1 'polypeptide(L)'
;MYPLVLSHEVVSTFSFWHEGVLQEGIASGKELYSFYKKFDAAQRQEAFSTAVSLSETDIEVCITCLPTEYRVWVSLRKLEQVTLCFLSNAQPEEMHNQKKQCLLNERERG
;
A
#
# COMPACT_ATOMS: atom_id res chain seq x y z
N MET A 1 -8.62 2.80 17.93
CA MET A 1 -8.57 4.22 17.53
C MET A 1 -9.53 4.39 16.35
N TYR A 2 -9.86 5.59 15.87
CA TYR A 2 -10.63 5.74 14.61
C TYR A 2 -9.68 6.14 13.48
N PRO A 3 -9.87 5.63 12.25
CA PRO A 3 -9.03 5.98 11.13
C PRO A 3 -9.24 7.45 10.74
N LEU A 4 -8.14 8.12 10.37
CA LEU A 4 -8.20 9.49 9.88
C LEU A 4 -8.79 9.51 8.47
N VAL A 5 -9.85 10.30 8.24
CA VAL A 5 -10.42 10.47 6.90
C VAL A 5 -9.85 11.74 6.28
N LEU A 6 -9.16 11.58 5.15
CA LEU A 6 -8.53 12.66 4.41
C LEU A 6 -9.27 12.91 3.09
N SER A 7 -9.40 14.18 2.72
CA SER A 7 -9.76 14.53 1.35
C SER A 7 -8.60 14.18 0.43
N HIS A 8 -8.88 13.66 -0.76
CA HIS A 8 -7.84 13.43 -1.75
C HIS A 8 -7.13 14.73 -2.18
N GLU A 9 -7.80 15.87 -2.07
CA GLU A 9 -7.26 17.18 -2.47
C GLU A 9 -6.17 17.71 -1.52
N VAL A 10 -6.08 17.16 -0.30
CA VAL A 10 -5.13 17.65 0.73
C VAL A 10 -3.91 16.76 0.90
N VAL A 11 -3.78 15.71 0.08
CA VAL A 11 -2.65 14.77 0.14
C VAL A 11 -1.76 14.93 -1.09
N SER A 12 -0.45 14.80 -0.90
CA SER A 12 0.51 14.73 -2.02
C SER A 12 0.91 13.27 -2.24
N THR A 13 0.74 12.76 -3.45
CA THR A 13 1.17 11.39 -3.80
C THR A 13 2.66 11.35 -4.11
N PHE A 14 3.29 10.21 -3.82
CA PHE A 14 4.67 9.92 -4.20
C PHE A 14 4.84 8.42 -4.44
N SER A 15 5.97 8.04 -5.03
CA SER A 15 6.36 6.63 -5.17
C SER A 15 7.70 6.37 -4.53
N PHE A 16 7.90 5.17 -4.00
CA PHE A 16 9.14 4.77 -3.35
C PHE A 16 9.41 3.28 -3.57
N TRP A 17 10.68 2.88 -3.48
CA TRP A 17 11.06 1.47 -3.58
C TRP A 17 11.11 0.85 -2.19
N HIS A 18 10.50 -0.32 -2.02
CA HIS A 18 10.63 -1.14 -0.81
C HIS A 18 10.78 -2.62 -1.21
N GLU A 19 11.83 -3.28 -0.73
CA GLU A 19 12.13 -4.68 -1.05
C GLU A 19 12.12 -5.02 -2.55
N GLY A 20 12.52 -4.06 -3.40
CA GLY A 20 12.55 -4.24 -4.85
C GLY A 20 11.20 -4.10 -5.55
N VAL A 21 10.15 -3.66 -4.85
CA VAL A 21 8.83 -3.36 -5.42
C VAL A 21 8.57 -1.85 -5.36
N LEU A 22 8.06 -1.28 -6.45
CA LEU A 22 7.64 0.12 -6.48
C LEU A 22 6.30 0.26 -5.76
N GLN A 23 6.25 1.15 -4.77
CA GLN A 23 5.09 1.38 -3.92
C GLN A 23 4.56 2.79 -4.12
N GLU A 24 3.24 2.96 -3.94
CA GLU A 24 2.57 4.25 -3.88
C GLU A 24 2.46 4.72 -2.43
N GLY A 25 2.66 6.01 -2.20
CA GLY A 25 2.51 6.63 -0.89
C GLY A 25 1.84 8.00 -0.98
N ILE A 26 1.39 8.48 0.18
CA ILE A 26 0.85 9.84 0.35
C ILE A 26 1.52 10.56 1.51
N ALA A 27 1.69 11.87 1.34
CA ALA A 27 2.09 12.78 2.40
C ALA A 27 0.89 13.63 2.82
N SER A 28 0.66 13.71 4.13
CA SER A 28 -0.35 14.57 4.75
C SER A 28 0.25 15.27 5.95
N GLY A 29 0.50 16.58 5.82
CA GLY A 29 1.21 17.36 6.84
C GLY A 29 2.63 16.83 7.09
N LYS A 30 2.88 16.25 8.27
CA LYS A 30 4.18 15.66 8.67
C LYS A 30 4.18 14.13 8.60
N GLU A 31 3.09 13.54 8.15
CA GLU A 31 2.90 12.09 8.09
C GLU A 31 3.08 11.58 6.67
N LEU A 32 3.72 10.41 6.56
CA LEU A 32 3.89 9.69 5.32
C LEU A 32 3.20 8.34 5.47
N TYR A 33 2.40 7.97 4.47
CA TYR A 33 1.67 6.71 4.45
C TYR A 33 1.99 5.93 3.18
N SER A 34 2.00 4.61 3.27
CA SER A 34 2.05 3.68 2.15
C SER A 34 0.64 3.22 1.78
N PHE A 35 0.43 2.95 0.50
CA PHE A 35 -0.78 2.31 0.03
C PHE A 35 -0.95 0.91 0.64
N TYR A 36 -2.13 0.64 1.18
CA TYR A 36 -2.48 -0.68 1.73
C TYR A 36 -3.48 -1.41 0.84
N LYS A 37 -4.65 -0.82 0.59
CA LYS A 37 -5.72 -1.45 -0.19
C LYS A 37 -6.68 -0.42 -0.77
N LYS A 38 -7.20 -0.71 -1.96
CA LYS A 38 -8.26 0.03 -2.63
C LYS A 38 -9.59 -0.72 -2.49
N PHE A 39 -10.67 0.04 -2.37
CA PHE A 39 -12.06 -0.40 -2.31
C PHE A 39 -12.89 0.44 -3.26
N ASP A 40 -13.86 -0.16 -3.92
CA ASP A 40 -14.78 0.60 -4.78
C ASP A 40 -15.76 1.43 -3.94
N ALA A 41 -16.45 2.39 -4.56
CA ALA A 41 -17.43 3.24 -3.88
C ALA A 41 -18.53 2.44 -3.13
N ALA A 42 -18.92 1.27 -3.65
CA ALA A 42 -19.88 0.37 -3.02
C ALA A 42 -19.34 -0.31 -1.75
N GLN A 43 -18.02 -0.40 -1.60
CA GLN A 43 -17.33 -1.06 -0.50
C GLN A 43 -16.91 -0.10 0.62
N ARG A 44 -17.61 1.03 0.76
CA ARG A 44 -17.34 2.02 1.82
C ARG A 44 -17.23 1.39 3.21
N GLN A 45 -18.19 0.53 3.57
CA GLN A 45 -18.21 -0.10 4.89
C GLN A 45 -17.01 -1.03 5.09
N GLU A 46 -16.61 -1.76 4.05
CA GLU A 46 -15.45 -2.65 4.09
C GLU A 46 -14.15 -1.86 4.25
N ALA A 47 -14.01 -0.74 3.53
CA ALA A 47 -12.86 0.16 3.66
C ALA A 47 -12.70 0.71 5.09
N PHE A 48 -13.81 1.19 5.67
CA PHE A 48 -13.82 1.70 7.04
C PHE A 48 -13.55 0.58 8.06
N SER A 49 -14.20 -0.58 7.94
CA SER A 49 -13.98 -1.71 8.84
C SER A 49 -12.52 -2.16 8.81
N THR A 50 -11.92 -2.25 7.62
CA THR A 50 -10.51 -2.62 7.45
C THR A 50 -9.60 -1.61 8.14
N ALA A 51 -9.83 -0.32 7.92
CA ALA A 51 -9.02 0.73 8.52
C ALA A 51 -9.15 0.78 10.05
N VAL A 52 -10.36 0.51 10.60
CA VAL A 52 -10.58 0.38 12.04
C VAL A 52 -9.78 -0.80 12.59
N SER A 53 -9.89 -1.99 11.99
CA SER A 53 -9.13 -3.17 12.45
C SER A 53 -7.62 -2.95 12.42
N LEU A 54 -7.09 -2.24 11.41
CA LEU A 54 -5.68 -1.85 11.38
C LEU A 54 -5.35 -0.83 12.49
N SER A 55 -6.24 0.10 12.79
CA SER A 55 -6.01 1.09 13.86
C SER A 55 -6.07 0.50 15.27
N GLU A 56 -6.62 -0.70 15.43
CA GLU A 56 -6.63 -1.45 16.69
C GLU A 56 -5.28 -2.13 16.97
N THR A 57 -4.42 -2.32 15.95
CA THR A 57 -3.09 -2.93 16.09
C THR A 57 -1.97 -1.91 16.33
N ASP A 58 -2.31 -0.72 16.84
CA ASP A 58 -1.37 0.41 17.09
C ASP A 58 -0.64 0.90 15.82
N ILE A 59 -1.26 0.65 14.66
CA ILE A 59 -0.86 1.16 13.36
C ILE A 59 -1.65 2.44 13.11
N GLU A 60 -0.96 3.50 12.74
CA GLU A 60 -1.62 4.73 12.32
C GLU A 60 -2.11 4.57 10.87
N VAL A 61 -3.41 4.82 10.66
CA VAL A 61 -4.10 4.52 9.41
C VAL A 61 -4.93 5.73 8.99
N CYS A 62 -4.92 6.03 7.70
CA CYS A 62 -5.84 6.98 7.11
C CYS A 62 -6.58 6.41 5.88
N ILE A 63 -7.71 7.02 5.55
CA ILE A 63 -8.53 6.71 4.39
C ILE A 63 -8.62 7.96 3.53
N THR A 64 -8.31 7.86 2.24
CA THR A 64 -8.67 8.91 1.28
C THR A 64 -9.94 8.52 0.53
N CYS A 65 -10.85 9.48 0.40
CA CYS A 65 -12.09 9.30 -0.34
C CYS A 65 -11.99 9.97 -1.72
N LEU A 66 -12.08 9.18 -2.79
CA LEU A 66 -12.33 9.66 -4.14
C LEU A 66 -13.80 9.38 -4.50
N PRO A 67 -14.38 10.09 -5.48
CA PRO A 67 -15.77 9.85 -5.90
C PRO A 67 -16.06 8.39 -6.30
N THR A 68 -15.04 7.67 -6.79
CA THR A 68 -15.18 6.30 -7.32
C THR A 68 -14.62 5.23 -6.39
N GLU A 69 -13.83 5.59 -5.39
CA GLU A 69 -13.04 4.63 -4.62
C GLU A 69 -12.62 5.17 -3.25
N TYR A 70 -12.36 4.24 -2.34
CA TYR A 70 -11.69 4.50 -1.06
C TYR A 70 -10.33 3.83 -1.09
N ARG A 71 -9.31 4.53 -0.59
CA ARG A 71 -7.97 3.95 -0.41
C ARG A 71 -7.59 4.03 1.05
N VAL A 72 -7.14 2.90 1.58
CA VAL A 72 -6.60 2.79 2.93
C VAL A 72 -5.08 2.91 2.85
N TRP A 73 -4.52 3.70 3.75
CA TRP A 73 -3.09 4.00 3.82
C TRP A 73 -2.58 3.76 5.23
N VAL A 74 -1.36 3.26 5.34
CA VAL A 74 -0.72 2.88 6.60
C VAL A 74 0.55 3.70 6.80
N SER A 75 0.75 4.23 8.01
CA SER A 75 1.88 5.09 8.33
C SER A 75 3.22 4.38 8.12
N LEU A 76 4.16 5.09 7.49
CA LEU A 76 5.54 4.64 7.28
C LEU A 76 6.43 4.85 8.51
N ARG A 77 5.96 5.50 9.58
CA ARG A 77 6.80 5.84 10.75
C ARG A 77 7.26 4.64 11.56
N LYS A 78 6.53 3.52 11.53
CA LYS A 78 6.91 2.29 12.21
C LYS A 78 7.23 1.23 11.15
N LEU A 79 8.49 1.14 10.76
CA LEU A 79 8.97 0.26 9.67
C LEU A 79 8.53 -1.20 9.84
N GLU A 80 8.49 -1.70 11.07
CA GLU A 80 8.05 -3.06 11.42
C GLU A 80 6.56 -3.33 11.10
N GLN A 81 5.73 -2.28 11.07
CA GLN A 81 4.31 -2.37 10.76
C GLN A 81 4.04 -2.36 9.25
N VAL A 82 5.00 -1.87 8.47
CA VAL A 82 4.84 -1.71 7.02
C VAL A 82 4.92 -3.07 6.31
N THR A 83 5.65 -4.04 6.86
CA THR A 83 5.74 -5.43 6.37
C THR A 83 4.38 -6.08 6.14
N LEU A 84 3.36 -5.76 6.95
CA LEU A 84 2.00 -6.27 6.80
C LEU A 84 1.28 -5.72 5.56
N CYS A 85 1.63 -4.51 5.11
CA CYS A 85 1.06 -3.89 3.92
C CYS A 85 1.65 -4.47 2.63
N PHE A 86 2.91 -4.92 2.70
CA PHE A 86 3.65 -5.39 1.55
C PHE A 86 3.29 -6.83 1.15
N LEU A 87 2.78 -7.64 2.08
CA LEU A 87 2.27 -8.99 1.79
C LEU A 87 0.91 -8.98 1.06
N SER A 88 0.09 -7.94 1.26
CA SER A 88 -1.21 -7.81 0.56
C SER A 88 -1.08 -7.32 -0.88
N ASN A 89 0.02 -6.65 -1.24
CA ASN A 89 0.28 -6.12 -2.57
C ASN A 89 1.27 -6.96 -3.40
N ALA A 90 1.81 -8.04 -2.84
CA ALA A 90 2.66 -8.98 -3.56
C ALA A 90 1.81 -9.76 -4.59
N GLN A 91 1.56 -9.19 -5.76
CA GLN A 91 1.09 -9.95 -6.90
C GLN A 91 2.20 -10.96 -7.30
N PRO A 92 1.91 -12.27 -7.37
CA PRO A 92 2.90 -13.31 -7.65
C PRO A 92 3.48 -13.29 -9.09
N GLU A 93 3.18 -12.27 -9.90
CA GLU A 93 3.34 -12.33 -11.35
C GLU A 93 4.69 -11.82 -11.85
N GLU A 94 5.38 -10.97 -11.09
CA GLU A 94 6.70 -10.45 -11.49
C GLU A 94 7.85 -11.42 -11.15
N MET A 95 7.64 -12.31 -10.17
CA MET A 95 8.66 -13.28 -9.77
C MET A 95 8.83 -14.44 -10.79
N HIS A 96 7.83 -14.68 -11.64
CA HIS A 96 7.89 -15.72 -12.67
C HIS A 96 8.68 -15.26 -13.92
N ASN A 97 8.68 -13.96 -14.22
CA ASN A 97 9.41 -13.42 -15.37
C ASN A 97 10.91 -13.28 -15.08
N GLN A 98 11.29 -12.94 -13.84
CA GLN A 98 12.70 -12.80 -13.46
C GLN A 98 13.45 -14.14 -13.41
N LYS A 99 12.78 -15.24 -13.03
CA LYS A 99 13.36 -16.60 -13.11
C LYS A 99 13.56 -17.07 -14.56
N LYS A 100 12.66 -16.73 -15.48
CA LYS A 100 12.83 -17.07 -16.91
C LYS A 100 13.99 -16.29 -17.55
N GLN A 101 14.16 -15.01 -17.19
CA GLN A 101 15.26 -14.20 -17.71
C GLN A 101 16.65 -14.68 -17.22
N CYS A 102 16.77 -15.10 -15.96
CA CYS A 102 18.02 -15.68 -15.44
C CYS A 102 18.37 -17.03 -16.10
N LEU A 103 17.40 -17.93 -16.27
CA LEU A 103 17.62 -19.24 -16.88
C LEU A 103 17.95 -19.17 -18.37
N LEU A 104 17.50 -18.14 -19.09
CA LEU A 104 17.88 -17.89 -20.48
C LEU A 104 19.34 -17.39 -20.58
N ASN A 105 19.75 -16.49 -19.68
CA ASN A 105 21.11 -15.94 -19.67
C ASN A 105 22.19 -16.97 -19.30
N GLU A 106 21.86 -18.02 -18.53
CA GLU A 106 22.79 -19.11 -18.22
C GLU A 106 22.93 -20.11 -19.37
N ARG A 107 21.92 -20.22 -20.23
CA ARG A 107 21.92 -21.14 -21.38
C ARG A 107 22.68 -20.60 -22.59
N GLU A 108 22.86 -19.28 -22.69
CA GLU A 108 23.65 -18.61 -23.73
C GLU A 108 25.14 -18.46 -23.39
N ARG A 109 25.55 -18.86 -22.17
CA ARG A 109 26.96 -18.85 -21.72
C ARG A 109 27.61 -20.25 -21.67
N GLY A 110 26.90 -21.29 -22.10
CA GLY A 110 27.38 -22.67 -22.18
C GLY A 110 27.71 -23.09 -23.60
#